data_AF-A0A838Y5A3-F1
#
_entry.id   AF-A0A838Y5A3-F1
#
_cell.length_a   1.000
_cell.length_b   1.000
_cell.length_c   1.000
_cell.angle_alpha   90.00
_cell.angle_beta   90.00
_cell.angle_gamma   90.00
#
_symmetry.space_group_name_H-M   'P 1'
#
loop_
_entity.id
_entity.type
_entity.pdbx_description
1 polymer ?
#
loop_
_entity_poly.entity_id
_entity_poly.type
_entity_poly.pdbx_seq_one_letter_code
_entity_poly.pdbx_strand_id
1 'polypeptide(L)'
;MSGMTEQDAQTIGRALKQPATSSKRLPALPARGGIPSATATGTATQSASTTSGGGIDSPLTEQSRSYWPTVQAVTSDGLLQIAYQPIKSVVMKDKSGREVVFNYVQPTAS
;
A
#
# COMPACT_ATOMS: atom_id res chain seq x y z
N MET A 1 33.95 -2.43 -79.92
CA MET A 1 33.31 -2.45 -78.59
C MET A 1 34.24 -3.24 -77.69
N SER A 2 35.00 -2.58 -76.83
CA SER A 2 35.97 -3.27 -75.96
C SER A 2 35.20 -3.96 -74.83
N GLY A 3 35.24 -5.29 -74.81
CA GLY A 3 34.57 -6.11 -73.81
C GLY A 3 35.25 -6.00 -72.45
N MET A 4 34.45 -6.09 -71.40
CA MET A 4 34.87 -6.07 -70.00
C MET A 4 35.94 -7.13 -69.75
N THR A 5 37.07 -6.73 -69.16
CA THR A 5 38.17 -7.66 -68.90
C THR A 5 37.88 -8.51 -67.66
N GLU A 6 38.52 -9.68 -67.57
CA GLU A 6 38.36 -10.57 -66.41
C GLU A 6 38.81 -9.91 -65.10
N GLN A 7 39.78 -8.99 -65.19
CA GLN A 7 40.21 -8.15 -64.08
C GLN A 7 39.14 -7.14 -63.64
N ASP A 8 38.39 -6.56 -64.58
CA ASP A 8 37.28 -5.66 -64.24
C ASP A 8 36.15 -6.42 -63.54
N ALA A 9 35.84 -7.63 -64.02
CA ALA A 9 34.84 -8.51 -63.41
C ALA A 9 35.24 -8.93 -61.97
N GLN A 10 36.51 -9.26 -61.74
CA GLN A 10 37.01 -9.60 -60.41
C GLN A 10 37.04 -8.40 -59.46
N THR A 11 37.39 -7.22 -59.98
CA THR A 11 37.40 -5.97 -59.20
C THR A 11 36.01 -5.59 -58.76
N ILE A 12 35.02 -5.70 -59.65
CA ILE A 12 33.61 -5.45 -59.34
C ILE A 12 33.07 -6.52 -58.38
N GLY A 13 33.42 -7.80 -58.58
CA GLY A 13 33.06 -8.87 -57.65
C GLY A 13 33.62 -8.67 -56.23
N ARG A 14 34.81 -8.07 -56.09
CA ARG A 14 35.36 -7.66 -54.78
C ARG A 14 34.66 -6.44 -54.21
N ALA A 15 34.35 -5.44 -55.04
CA ALA A 15 33.66 -4.23 -54.61
C ALA A 15 32.20 -4.50 -54.17
N LEU A 16 31.54 -5.48 -54.78
CA LEU A 16 30.16 -5.88 -54.48
C LEU A 16 30.03 -6.89 -53.32
N LYS A 17 31.14 -7.42 -52.78
CA LYS A 17 31.13 -8.21 -51.53
C LYS A 17 30.89 -7.27 -50.35
N GLN A 18 29.66 -6.80 -50.25
CA GLN A 18 29.15 -6.08 -49.10
C GLN A 18 29.31 -6.99 -47.88
N PRO A 19 30.09 -6.60 -46.85
CA PRO A 19 30.17 -7.40 -45.65
C PRO A 19 28.76 -7.51 -45.08
N ALA A 20 28.27 -8.73 -44.88
CA ALA A 20 26.98 -8.95 -44.24
C ALA A 20 26.98 -8.14 -42.94
N THR A 21 26.14 -7.10 -42.87
CA THR A 21 26.05 -6.24 -41.70
C THR A 21 25.52 -7.11 -40.57
N SER A 22 26.43 -7.63 -39.74
CA SER A 22 26.07 -8.35 -38.54
C SER A 22 25.31 -7.38 -37.65
N SER A 23 23.99 -7.54 -37.59
CA SER A 23 23.15 -6.77 -36.69
C SER A 23 23.54 -7.17 -35.27
N LYS A 24 24.44 -6.40 -34.62
CA LYS A 24 24.78 -6.58 -33.22
C LYS A 24 23.50 -6.41 -32.40
N ARG A 25 22.95 -7.51 -31.89
CA ARG A 25 21.85 -7.45 -30.92
C ARG A 25 22.43 -7.19 -29.54
N LEU A 26 21.68 -6.40 -28.76
CA LEU A 26 21.99 -6.16 -27.36
C LEU A 26 21.89 -7.50 -26.59
N PRO A 27 22.79 -7.76 -25.61
CA PRO A 27 22.69 -8.94 -24.76
C PRO A 27 21.36 -8.94 -24.00
N ALA A 28 20.70 -10.10 -23.93
CA ALA A 28 19.50 -10.25 -23.13
C ALA A 28 19.84 -10.08 -21.65
N LEU A 29 19.11 -9.22 -20.94
CA LEU A 29 19.24 -9.12 -19.48
C LEU A 29 18.70 -10.39 -18.83
N PRO A 30 19.38 -10.95 -17.81
CA PRO A 30 18.83 -12.07 -17.05
C PRO A 30 17.54 -11.63 -16.36
N ALA A 31 16.49 -12.44 -16.51
CA ALA A 31 15.23 -12.21 -15.81
C ALA A 31 15.47 -12.34 -14.29
N ARG A 32 15.32 -11.23 -13.55
CA ARG A 32 15.19 -11.30 -12.10
C ARG A 32 13.80 -11.84 -11.83
N GLY A 33 13.71 -13.06 -11.31
CA GLY A 33 12.44 -13.68 -10.94
C GLY A 33 11.62 -12.80 -10.00
N GLY A 34 10.34 -13.13 -9.83
CA GLY A 34 9.46 -12.39 -8.93
C GLY A 34 9.98 -12.41 -7.48
N ILE A 35 9.92 -11.27 -6.81
CA ILE A 35 10.21 -11.20 -5.37
C ILE A 35 9.02 -11.86 -4.64
N PRO A 36 9.25 -12.82 -3.73
CA PRO A 36 8.19 -13.43 -2.95
C PRO A 36 7.43 -12.38 -2.14
N SER A 37 6.11 -12.53 -1.99
CA SER A 37 5.34 -11.64 -1.12
C SER A 37 5.76 -11.86 0.34
N ALA A 38 5.96 -10.78 1.08
CA ALA A 38 6.21 -10.85 2.52
C ALA A 38 5.14 -10.02 3.26
N THR A 39 4.62 -10.57 4.36
CA THR A 39 3.75 -9.85 5.29
C THR A 39 4.60 -9.33 6.43
N ALA A 40 4.63 -8.01 6.64
CA ALA A 40 5.31 -7.43 7.79
C ALA A 40 4.40 -7.51 9.03
N THR A 41 4.95 -8.00 10.15
CA THR A 41 4.34 -7.86 11.48
C THR A 41 5.17 -6.88 12.30
N GLY A 42 4.61 -5.72 12.63
CA GLY A 42 5.25 -4.76 13.52
C GLY A 42 4.90 -5.04 14.97
N THR A 43 5.90 -5.29 15.82
CA THR A 43 5.73 -5.26 17.28
C THR A 43 6.16 -3.89 17.79
N ALA A 44 5.30 -3.21 18.54
CA ALA A 44 5.67 -1.96 19.21
C ALA A 44 6.70 -2.28 20.31
N THR A 45 7.97 -1.95 20.07
CA THR A 45 9.07 -2.11 21.04
C THR A 45 9.33 -0.85 21.86
N GLN A 46 8.67 0.25 21.54
CA GLN A 46 8.81 1.51 22.24
C GLN A 46 8.15 1.43 23.63
N SER A 47 8.89 1.79 24.68
CA SER A 47 8.31 2.09 25.99
C SER A 47 7.55 3.41 25.92
N ALA A 48 6.36 3.51 26.52
CA ALA A 48 5.63 4.77 26.53
C ALA A 48 6.48 5.91 27.07
N SER A 49 6.38 7.06 26.40
CA SER A 49 6.89 8.30 26.95
C SER A 49 6.16 8.60 28.27
N THR A 50 6.92 8.79 29.34
CA THR A 50 6.43 9.34 30.62
C THR A 50 6.19 10.84 30.53
N THR A 51 6.67 11.50 29.47
CA THR A 51 6.43 12.91 29.19
C THR A 51 5.11 13.09 28.47
N SER A 52 4.33 14.09 28.87
CA SER A 52 3.13 14.58 28.17
C SER A 52 3.46 14.88 26.71
N GLY A 53 3.11 13.95 25.81
CA GLY A 53 3.45 14.04 24.39
C GLY A 53 2.79 12.94 23.55
N GLY A 54 1.81 13.35 22.74
CA GLY A 54 1.37 12.83 21.44
C GLY A 54 0.90 11.37 21.25
N GLY A 55 1.42 10.40 22.02
CA GLY A 55 1.23 8.97 21.75
C GLY A 55 0.41 8.25 22.81
N ILE A 56 -0.38 7.28 22.35
CA ILE A 56 -1.05 6.26 23.18
C ILE A 56 -0.27 4.95 23.03
N ASP A 57 0.10 4.33 24.14
CA ASP A 57 0.84 3.07 24.13
C ASP A 57 -0.10 1.87 23.93
N SER A 58 0.34 0.87 23.16
CA SER A 58 -0.42 -0.36 22.95
C SER A 58 0.06 -1.46 23.90
N PRO A 59 -0.82 -2.33 24.42
CA PRO A 59 -2.26 -2.40 24.16
C PRO A 59 -3.10 -1.41 25.00
N LEU A 60 -4.29 -1.10 24.49
CA LEU A 60 -5.33 -0.40 25.24
C LEU A 60 -6.28 -1.39 25.90
N THR A 61 -6.60 -1.14 27.16
CA THR A 61 -7.56 -1.94 27.95
C THR A 61 -8.72 -1.07 28.39
N GLU A 62 -9.93 -1.39 27.94
CA GLU A 62 -11.14 -0.67 28.34
C GLU A 62 -11.39 -0.80 29.85
N GLN A 63 -11.65 0.33 30.52
CA GLN A 63 -11.98 0.38 31.94
C GLN A 63 -13.47 0.59 32.15
N SER A 64 -14.06 1.54 31.44
CA SER A 64 -15.48 1.86 31.56
C SER A 64 -16.02 2.54 30.31
N ARG A 65 -17.34 2.48 30.17
CA ARG A 65 -18.07 3.07 29.05
C ARG A 65 -19.36 3.69 29.54
N SER A 66 -19.67 4.89 29.03
CA SER A 66 -20.93 5.58 29.28
C SER A 66 -21.71 5.74 27.98
N TYR A 67 -23.03 5.92 28.11
CA TYR A 67 -23.95 5.97 26.98
C TYR A 67 -24.80 7.25 27.01
N TRP A 68 -25.21 7.69 25.83
CA TRP A 68 -26.30 8.63 25.65
C TRP A 68 -27.65 7.92 25.86
N PRO A 69 -28.75 8.67 26.07
CA PRO A 69 -30.08 8.08 26.10
C PRO A 69 -30.37 7.25 24.84
N THR A 70 -31.26 6.27 24.97
CA THR A 70 -31.70 5.43 23.84
C THR A 70 -32.24 6.30 22.71
N VAL A 71 -31.74 6.05 21.50
CA VAL A 71 -32.24 6.65 20.26
C VAL A 71 -32.88 5.56 19.41
N GLN A 72 -33.82 5.97 18.56
CA GLN A 72 -34.40 5.09 17.55
C GLN A 72 -33.92 5.55 16.17
N ALA A 73 -33.28 4.66 15.42
CA ALA A 73 -32.96 4.89 14.02
C ALA A 73 -33.90 4.07 13.14
N VAL A 74 -34.46 4.73 12.14
CA VAL A 74 -35.24 4.06 11.10
C VAL A 74 -34.28 3.76 9.95
N THR A 75 -34.37 2.56 9.38
CA THR A 75 -33.59 2.23 8.19
C THR A 75 -33.98 3.14 7.02
N SER A 76 -33.06 3.34 6.08
CA SER A 76 -33.29 4.24 4.94
C SER A 76 -34.50 3.84 4.06
N ASP A 77 -34.88 2.57 4.08
CA ASP A 77 -36.06 2.02 3.39
C ASP A 77 -37.35 2.05 4.23
N GLY A 78 -37.28 2.50 5.49
CA GLY A 78 -38.41 2.62 6.40
C GLY A 78 -38.93 1.30 6.98
N LEU A 79 -38.31 0.16 6.67
CA LEU A 79 -38.84 -1.16 7.04
C LEU A 79 -38.55 -1.56 8.49
N LEU A 80 -37.44 -1.08 9.06
CA LEU A 80 -37.00 -1.45 10.40
C LEU A 80 -36.75 -0.21 11.25
N GLN A 81 -37.08 -0.33 12.54
CA GLN A 81 -36.72 0.64 13.56
C GLN A 81 -35.83 -0.05 14.59
N ILE A 82 -34.62 0.49 14.79
CA ILE A 82 -33.61 -0.05 15.68
C ILE A 82 -33.44 0.90 16.86
N ALA A 83 -33.74 0.41 18.06
CA ALA A 83 -33.46 1.13 19.30
C ALA A 83 -32.07 0.75 19.82
N TYR A 84 -31.21 1.74 20.04
CA TYR A 84 -29.87 1.52 20.58
C TYR A 84 -29.43 2.69 21.47
N GLN A 85 -28.45 2.44 22.33
CA GLN A 85 -27.82 3.46 23.17
C GLN A 85 -26.47 3.85 22.57
N PRO A 86 -26.32 5.08 22.02
CA PRO A 86 -25.06 5.53 21.47
C PRO A 86 -24.00 5.66 22.57
N ILE A 87 -22.76 5.29 22.26
CA ILE A 87 -21.65 5.47 23.20
C ILE A 87 -21.40 6.97 23.38
N LYS A 88 -21.28 7.40 24.63
CA LYS A 88 -20.95 8.78 25.01
C LYS A 88 -19.47 8.94 25.28
N SER A 89 -18.91 8.07 26.11
CA SER A 89 -17.48 8.05 26.36
C SER A 89 -16.97 6.64 26.64
N VAL A 90 -15.70 6.40 26.31
CA VAL A 90 -14.96 5.20 26.69
C VAL A 90 -13.69 5.62 27.39
N VAL A 91 -13.48 5.13 28.61
CA VAL A 91 -12.24 5.31 29.37
C VAL A 91 -11.40 4.06 29.19
N MET A 92 -10.17 4.22 28.72
CA MET A 92 -9.20 3.15 28.54
C MET A 92 -7.94 3.44 29.35
N LYS A 93 -7.22 2.38 29.69
CA LYS A 93 -5.83 2.46 30.14
C LYS A 93 -4.93 1.94 29.06
N ASP A 94 -3.86 2.69 28.80
CA ASP A 94 -2.78 2.20 27.95
C ASP A 94 -1.88 1.21 28.70
N LYS A 95 -0.93 0.60 28.01
CA LYS A 95 0.04 -0.35 28.60
C LYS A 95 0.82 0.25 29.77
N SER A 96 1.02 1.56 29.76
CA SER A 96 1.76 2.30 30.78
C SER A 96 0.87 2.85 31.90
N GLY A 97 -0.42 2.48 31.91
CA GLY A 97 -1.38 2.83 32.93
C GLY A 97 -1.97 4.24 32.81
N ARG A 98 -1.67 4.99 31.74
CA ARG A 98 -2.24 6.31 31.48
C ARG A 98 -3.70 6.17 31.07
N GLU A 99 -4.53 7.09 31.57
CA GLU A 99 -5.92 7.18 31.17
C GLU A 99 -6.05 7.84 29.79
N VAL A 100 -6.83 7.20 28.92
CA VAL A 100 -7.17 7.66 27.58
C VAL A 100 -8.68 7.69 27.48
N VAL A 101 -9.25 8.88 27.27
CA VAL A 101 -10.70 9.07 27.18
C VAL A 101 -11.11 9.39 25.75
N PHE A 102 -11.96 8.54 25.18
CA PHE A 102 -12.63 8.80 23.91
C PHE A 102 -13.99 9.43 24.21
N ASN A 103 -14.23 10.65 23.73
CA ASN A 103 -15.51 11.34 23.86
C ASN A 103 -16.20 11.38 22.50
N TYR A 104 -17.45 10.95 22.46
CA TYR A 104 -18.26 10.91 21.25
C TYR A 104 -19.41 11.91 21.35
N VAL A 105 -19.62 12.65 20.27
CA VAL A 105 -20.75 13.56 20.15
C VAL A 105 -22.05 12.75 20.08
N GLN A 106 -23.12 13.26 20.68
CA GLN A 106 -24.43 12.66 20.56
C GLN A 106 -24.86 12.62 19.08
N PRO A 107 -25.23 11.46 18.53
CA PRO A 107 -25.72 11.38 17.16
C PRO A 107 -27.05 12.12 17.04
N THR A 108 -27.16 13.00 16.04
CA THR A 108 -28.44 13.56 15.61
C THR A 108 -29.06 12.59 14.60
N ALA A 109 -30.26 12.09 14.90
CA ALA A 109 -31.02 11.29 13.93
C ALA A 109 -31.23 12.14 12.66
N SER A 110 -30.85 11.58 11.52
CA SER A 110 -31.05 12.18 10.18
C SER A 110 -32.30 11.60 9.55
#